data_AF-A0A2E9B6Q9-F1
#
_entry.id   AF-A0A2E9B6Q9-F1
#
_cell.length_a   1.000
_cell.length_b   1.000
_cell.length_c   1.000
_cell.angle_alpha   90.00
_cell.angle_beta   90.00
_cell.angle_gamma   90.00
#
_symmetry.space_group_name_H-M   'P 1'
#
loop_
_entity.id
_entity.type
_entity.pdbx_description
1 polymer ?
#
loop_
_entity_poly.entity_id
_entity_poly.type
_entity_poly.pdbx_seq_one_letter_code
_entity_poly.pdbx_strand_id
1 'polypeptide(L)'
;MIKNKLFVKGGCPFSYKFIIFLNEINKLEDFDINVAHADEPSYEEITMYILEKSGQKASFPTVETDDGIFLVGSDELILHYSEIYKTNRDNIKMLNYWEKNMMPRMRNVIKQLREANERIESLS
;
A
#
# COMPACT_ATOMS: atom_id res chain seq x y z
N MET A 1 9.07 21.58 7.92
CA MET A 1 8.60 20.36 8.62
C MET A 1 9.08 19.16 7.82
N ILE A 2 9.63 18.15 8.48
CA ILE A 2 9.98 16.88 7.83
C ILE A 2 8.66 16.15 7.57
N LYS A 3 8.44 15.72 6.33
CA LYS A 3 7.24 14.95 5.97
C LYS A 3 7.45 13.48 6.30
N ASN A 4 6.38 12.78 6.66
CA ASN A 4 6.42 11.32 6.78
C ASN A 4 6.74 10.71 5.41
N LYS A 5 7.58 9.67 5.36
CA LYS A 5 7.84 9.00 4.08
C LYS A 5 6.87 7.85 3.89
N LEU A 6 6.13 7.87 2.79
CA LEU A 6 5.24 6.80 2.41
C LEU A 6 5.90 5.95 1.32
N PHE A 7 6.24 4.72 1.65
CA PHE A 7 6.74 3.72 0.71
C PHE A 7 5.58 2.87 0.18
N VAL A 8 5.44 2.85 -1.13
CA VAL A 8 4.37 2.12 -1.84
C VAL A 8 4.97 1.27 -2.95
N LYS A 9 4.26 0.21 -3.35
CA LYS A 9 4.65 -0.61 -4.50
C LYS A 9 3.72 -0.38 -5.67
N GLY A 10 4.28 -0.13 -6.86
CA GLY A 10 3.52 -0.04 -8.11
C GLY A 10 2.65 -1.28 -8.34
N GLY A 11 1.38 -1.08 -8.66
CA GLY A 11 0.43 -2.19 -8.87
C GLY A 11 -0.04 -2.90 -7.59
N CYS A 12 0.45 -2.52 -6.40
CA CYS A 12 0.01 -3.15 -5.15
C CYS A 12 -1.36 -2.64 -4.71
N PRO A 13 -2.39 -3.50 -4.57
CA PRO A 13 -3.73 -3.08 -4.20
C PRO A 13 -3.82 -2.49 -2.79
N PHE A 14 -2.96 -2.95 -1.87
CA PHE A 14 -2.90 -2.41 -0.51
C PHE A 14 -2.27 -1.01 -0.48
N SER A 15 -1.26 -0.77 -1.32
CA SER A 15 -0.69 0.58 -1.47
C SER A 15 -1.72 1.56 -2.03
N TYR A 16 -2.46 1.16 -3.06
CA TYR A 16 -3.54 1.99 -3.62
C TYR A 16 -4.65 2.27 -2.59
N LYS A 17 -5.02 1.28 -1.77
CA LYS A 17 -6.01 1.46 -0.70
C LYS A 17 -5.64 2.63 0.22
N PHE A 18 -4.38 2.71 0.66
CA PHE A 18 -3.94 3.79 1.54
C PHE A 18 -3.80 5.14 0.81
N ILE A 19 -3.33 5.14 -0.44
CA ILE A 19 -3.30 6.36 -1.28
C ILE A 19 -4.72 6.93 -1.47
N ILE A 20 -5.71 6.08 -1.74
CA ILE A 20 -7.12 6.49 -1.85
C ILE A 20 -7.57 7.18 -0.56
N PHE A 21 -7.30 6.57 0.59
CA PHE A 21 -7.63 7.18 1.88
C PHE A 21 -7.02 8.58 2.01
N LEU A 22 -5.71 8.73 1.81
CA LEU A 22 -5.00 10.01 1.95
C LEU A 22 -5.48 11.06 0.95
N ASN A 23 -5.76 10.66 -0.29
CA ASN A 23 -6.26 11.55 -1.33
C ASN A 23 -7.66 12.07 -0.99
N GLU A 24 -8.58 11.20 -0.58
CA GLU A 24 -9.98 11.57 -0.30
C GLU A 24 -10.11 12.52 0.89
N ILE A 25 -9.15 12.51 1.82
CA ILE A 25 -9.12 13.42 2.97
C ILE A 25 -8.23 14.65 2.72
N ASN A 26 -7.67 14.81 1.51
CA ASN A 26 -6.74 15.88 1.11
C ASN A 26 -5.50 15.96 2.02
N LYS A 27 -4.92 14.80 2.37
CA LYS A 27 -3.70 14.70 3.20
C LYS A 27 -2.54 14.01 2.51
N LEU A 28 -2.66 13.74 1.21
CA LEU A 28 -1.58 13.15 0.42
C LEU A 28 -0.31 14.03 0.45
N GLU A 29 -0.46 15.36 0.50
CA GLU A 29 0.65 16.31 0.56
C GLU A 29 1.46 16.27 1.86
N ASP A 30 0.95 15.65 2.93
CA ASP A 30 1.67 15.51 4.20
C ASP A 30 2.79 14.46 4.11
N PHE A 31 2.84 13.70 3.01
CA PHE A 31 3.77 12.59 2.81
C PHE A 31 4.75 12.88 1.67
N ASP A 32 5.96 12.34 1.83
CA ASP A 32 6.92 12.16 0.74
C ASP A 32 6.78 10.73 0.19
N ILE A 33 6.23 10.60 -1.03
CA ILE A 33 5.81 9.31 -1.58
C ILE A 33 6.94 8.71 -2.42
N ASN A 34 7.39 7.55 -2.01
CA ASN A 34 8.45 6.78 -2.63
C ASN A 34 7.84 5.51 -3.23
N VAL A 35 7.90 5.37 -4.56
CA VAL A 35 7.26 4.27 -5.28
C VAL A 35 8.29 3.24 -5.73
N ALA A 36 8.11 2.00 -5.27
CA ALA A 36 8.89 0.84 -5.66
C ALA A 36 8.25 0.14 -6.87
N HIS A 37 8.98 0.05 -7.98
CA HIS A 37 8.55 -0.66 -9.19
C HIS A 37 9.32 -1.96 -9.35
N ALA A 38 8.63 -3.09 -9.47
CA ALA A 38 9.24 -4.43 -9.36
C ALA A 38 10.29 -4.74 -10.44
N ASP A 39 10.24 -4.01 -11.56
CA ASP A 39 11.09 -4.08 -12.73
C ASP A 39 12.13 -2.95 -12.79
N GLU A 40 12.25 -2.15 -11.73
CA GLU A 40 13.17 -1.02 -11.63
C GLU A 40 14.09 -1.12 -10.40
N PRO A 41 15.26 -0.44 -10.41
CA PRO A 41 16.15 -0.36 -9.25
C PRO A 41 15.48 0.15 -7.97
N SER A 42 14.45 0.99 -8.11
CA SER A 42 13.68 1.58 -7.01
C SER A 42 13.13 0.52 -6.03
N TYR A 43 12.81 -0.69 -6.52
CA TYR A 43 12.35 -1.76 -5.64
C TYR A 43 13.41 -2.27 -4.69
N GLU A 44 14.63 -2.54 -5.19
CA GLU A 44 15.73 -3.01 -4.35
C GLU A 44 16.16 -1.91 -3.37
N GLU A 45 16.32 -0.68 -3.86
CA GLU A 45 16.71 0.49 -3.05
C GLU A 45 15.75 0.72 -1.87
N ILE A 46 14.44 0.76 -2.13
CA ILE A 46 13.43 1.00 -1.09
C ILE A 46 13.36 -0.19 -0.12
N THR A 47 13.41 -1.42 -0.63
CA THR A 47 13.30 -2.61 0.25
C THR A 47 14.52 -2.77 1.15
N MET A 48 15.72 -2.47 0.65
CA MET A 48 16.95 -2.40 1.45
C MET A 48 16.90 -1.26 2.46
N TYR A 49 16.48 -0.06 2.07
CA TYR A 49 16.34 1.07 2.99
C TYR A 49 15.43 0.72 4.18
N ILE A 50 14.25 0.15 3.92
CA ILE A 50 13.32 -0.26 4.98
C ILE A 50 13.95 -1.33 5.86
N LEU A 51 14.63 -2.33 5.28
CA LEU A 51 15.30 -3.39 6.04
C LEU A 51 16.39 -2.84 6.96
N GLU A 52 17.26 -1.98 6.45
CA GLU A 52 18.36 -1.40 7.22
C GLU A 52 17.87 -0.48 8.34
N LYS A 53 16.80 0.28 8.12
CA LYS A 53 16.27 1.24 9.09
C LYS A 53 15.33 0.63 10.12
N SER A 54 14.50 -0.33 9.72
CA SER A 54 13.50 -0.94 10.60
C SER A 54 13.93 -2.29 11.19
N GLY A 55 14.96 -2.93 10.62
CA GLY A 55 15.34 -4.31 10.94
C GLY A 55 14.34 -5.36 10.43
N GLN A 56 13.31 -4.95 9.68
CA GLN A 56 12.24 -5.82 9.18
C GLN A 56 12.21 -5.85 7.66
N LYS A 57 11.80 -6.99 7.09
CA LYS A 57 11.60 -7.11 5.66
C LYS A 57 10.52 -6.12 5.21
N ALA A 58 10.79 -5.42 4.12
CA ALA A 58 9.87 -4.46 3.54
C ALA A 58 8.48 -5.07 3.25
N SER A 59 7.46 -4.35 3.72
CA SER A 59 6.05 -4.58 3.40
C SER A 59 5.50 -3.31 2.74
N PHE A 60 4.45 -3.41 1.93
CA PHE A 60 3.86 -2.25 1.27
C PHE A 60 2.33 -2.25 1.46
N PRO A 61 1.72 -1.09 1.80
CA PRO A 61 2.37 0.19 2.11
C PRO A 61 3.08 0.18 3.47
N THR A 62 4.10 1.04 3.58
CA THR A 62 4.83 1.33 4.82
C THR A 62 5.03 2.83 4.95
N VAL A 63 4.90 3.36 6.17
CA VAL A 63 5.24 4.75 6.48
C VAL A 63 6.38 4.80 7.47
N GLU A 64 7.40 5.60 7.18
CA GLU A 64 8.38 6.08 8.17
C GLU A 64 7.87 7.43 8.71
N THR A 65 7.58 7.49 10.01
CA THR A 65 7.19 8.74 10.68
C THR A 65 8.40 9.68 10.80
N ASP A 66 8.15 10.94 11.10
CA ASP A 66 9.20 11.92 11.42
C ASP A 66 10.09 11.52 12.62
N ASP A 67 9.54 10.75 13.56
CA ASP A 67 10.29 10.13 14.67
C ASP A 67 11.08 8.86 14.27
N GLY A 68 11.06 8.45 13.00
CA GLY A 68 11.77 7.27 12.49
C GLY A 68 11.09 5.94 12.80
N ILE A 69 9.80 5.95 13.17
CA ILE A 69 9.02 4.74 13.45
C ILE A 69 8.44 4.21 12.14
N PHE A 70 8.53 2.90 11.92
CA PHE A 70 7.97 2.25 10.74
C PHE A 70 6.61 1.63 11.04
N LEU A 71 5.58 2.11 10.37
CA LEU A 71 4.22 1.59 10.43
C LEU A 71 3.89 0.88 9.12
N VAL A 72 3.39 -0.35 9.21
CA VAL A 72 3.15 -1.21 8.03
C VAL A 72 1.69 -1.63 7.95
N GLY A 73 1.22 -1.87 6.72
CA GLY A 73 -0.12 -2.41 6.47
C GLY A 73 -1.17 -1.33 6.25
N SER A 74 -1.97 -1.50 5.19
CA SER A 74 -2.91 -0.46 4.77
C SER A 74 -4.04 -0.23 5.78
N ASP A 75 -4.47 -1.26 6.52
CA ASP A 75 -5.57 -1.11 7.48
C ASP A 75 -5.10 -0.42 8.76
N GLU A 76 -3.92 -0.80 9.23
CA GLU A 76 -3.24 -0.23 10.39
C GLU A 76 -2.89 1.24 10.14
N LEU A 77 -2.36 1.56 8.95
CA LEU A 77 -2.09 2.94 8.54
C LEU A 77 -3.37 3.78 8.44
N ILE A 78 -4.45 3.26 7.85
CA ILE A 78 -5.73 3.98 7.78
C ILE A 78 -6.25 4.25 9.19
N LEU A 79 -6.20 3.28 10.09
CA LEU A 79 -6.64 3.46 11.48
C LEU A 79 -5.83 4.56 12.17
N HIS A 80 -4.50 4.46 12.12
CA HIS A 80 -3.58 5.42 12.74
C HIS A 80 -3.82 6.85 12.23
N TYR A 81 -3.88 7.05 10.92
CA TYR A 81 -4.07 8.39 10.34
C TYR A 81 -5.51 8.89 10.43
N SER A 82 -6.51 8.01 10.58
CA SER A 82 -7.88 8.42 10.91
C SER A 82 -7.94 9.10 12.29
N GLU A 83 -7.19 8.59 13.27
CA GLU A 83 -7.09 9.19 14.60
C GLU A 83 -6.39 10.57 14.55
N ILE A 84 -5.24 10.64 13.87
CA ILE A 84 -4.47 11.89 13.72
C ILE A 84 -5.27 12.98 13.02
N TYR A 85 -5.88 12.65 11.87
CA TYR A 85 -6.63 13.61 11.07
C TYR A 85 -8.09 13.76 11.49
N LYS A 86 -8.49 13.13 12.60
CA LYS A 86 -9.87 13.16 13.14
C LYS A 86 -10.92 12.88 12.07
N THR A 87 -10.63 11.91 11.22
CA THR A 87 -11.49 11.52 10.09
C THR A 87 -12.05 10.12 10.32
N ASN A 88 -13.31 9.91 9.96
CA ASN A 88 -13.89 8.57 9.94
C ASN A 88 -13.74 7.94 8.56
N ARG A 89 -12.97 6.85 8.46
CA ARG A 89 -12.77 6.08 7.22
C ARG A 89 -14.08 5.61 6.58
N ASP A 90 -15.13 5.35 7.36
CA ASP A 90 -16.41 4.85 6.86
C ASP A 90 -17.14 5.88 6.00
N ASN A 91 -16.82 7.16 6.15
CA ASN A 91 -17.39 8.24 5.35
C ASN A 91 -16.70 8.38 3.97
N ILE A 92 -15.61 7.67 3.73
CA ILE A 92 -14.83 7.78 2.50
C ILE A 92 -15.44 6.84 1.46
N LYS A 93 -16.22 7.42 0.54
CA LYS A 93 -16.97 6.65 -0.49
C LYS A 93 -16.05 5.86 -1.40
N MET A 94 -14.94 6.45 -1.86
CA MET A 94 -14.04 5.76 -2.77
C MET A 94 -13.28 4.61 -2.09
N LEU A 95 -12.91 4.77 -0.82
CA LEU A 95 -12.30 3.69 -0.02
C LEU A 95 -13.28 2.51 0.12
N ASN A 96 -14.54 2.79 0.49
CA ASN A 96 -15.58 1.77 0.54
C ASN A 96 -15.78 1.06 -0.80
N TYR A 97 -15.81 1.82 -1.90
CA TYR A 97 -15.96 1.26 -3.24
C TYR A 97 -14.75 0.37 -3.61
N TRP A 98 -13.53 0.83 -3.32
CA TRP A 98 -12.30 0.08 -3.55
C TRP A 98 -12.32 -1.27 -2.83
N GLU A 99 -12.65 -1.28 -1.54
CA GLU A 99 -12.65 -2.49 -0.71
C GLU A 99 -13.75 -3.47 -1.07
N LYS A 100 -14.95 -2.97 -1.38
CA LYS A 100 -16.13 -3.81 -1.63
C LYS A 100 -16.26 -4.26 -3.09
N ASN A 101 -15.64 -3.57 -4.04
CA ASN A 101 -15.81 -3.83 -5.46
C ASN A 101 -14.49 -4.08 -6.19
N MET A 102 -13.54 -3.15 -6.12
CA MET A 102 -12.32 -3.25 -6.94
C MET A 102 -11.36 -4.34 -6.45
N MET A 103 -11.05 -4.38 -5.15
CA MET A 103 -10.16 -5.41 -4.60
C MET A 103 -10.71 -6.84 -4.81
N PRO A 104 -11.99 -7.15 -4.55
CA PRO A 104 -12.52 -8.48 -4.82
C PRO A 104 -12.41 -8.87 -6.30
N ARG A 105 -12.67 -7.93 -7.22
CA ARG A 105 -12.50 -8.16 -8.67
C ARG A 105 -11.04 -8.47 -9.02
N MET A 106 -10.08 -7.70 -8.50
CA MET A 106 -8.65 -7.95 -8.71
C MET A 106 -8.23 -9.33 -8.19
N ARG A 107 -8.67 -9.69 -6.96
CA ARG A 107 -8.41 -11.01 -6.39
C ARG A 107 -8.98 -12.14 -7.25
N ASN A 108 -10.18 -11.93 -7.80
CA ASN A 108 -10.81 -12.90 -8.69
C ASN A 108 -10.03 -13.07 -10.00
N VAL A 109 -9.54 -11.98 -10.61
CA VAL A 109 -8.69 -12.04 -11.80
C VAL A 109 -7.40 -12.81 -11.51
N ILE A 110 -6.72 -12.51 -10.40
CA ILE A 110 -5.49 -13.23 -10.00
C ILE A 110 -5.77 -14.72 -9.78
N LYS A 111 -6.89 -15.06 -9.14
CA LYS A 111 -7.32 -16.45 -8.95
C LYS A 111 -7.54 -17.16 -10.28
N GLN A 112 -8.27 -16.54 -11.21
CA GLN A 112 -8.54 -17.10 -12.54
C GLN A 112 -7.26 -17.32 -13.35
N LEU A 113 -6.31 -16.38 -13.29
CA LEU A 113 -5.00 -16.53 -13.96
C LEU A 113 -4.21 -17.70 -13.39
N ARG A 114 -4.19 -17.86 -12.06
CA ARG A 114 -3.53 -19.00 -11.42
C ARG A 114 -4.15 -20.34 -11.86
N GLU A 115 -5.48 -20.44 -11.82
CA GLU A 115 -6.21 -21.63 -12.27
C GLU A 115 -5.97 -21.95 -13.76
N ALA A 116 -5.82 -20.92 -14.62
CA ALA A 116 -5.49 -21.11 -16.02
C ALA A 116 -4.06 -21.63 -16.22
N ASN A 117 -3.08 -21.10 -15.49
CA ASN A 117 -1.69 -21.56 -15.55
C ASN A 117 -1.54 -23.01 -15.06
N GLU A 118 -2.18 -23.35 -13.94
CA GLU A 118 -2.21 -24.73 -13.41
C GLU A 118 -2.75 -25.73 -14.45
N ARG A 119 -3.78 -25.34 -15.22
CA ARG A 119 -4.32 -26.18 -16.30
C ARG A 119 -3.32 -26.36 -17.45
N ILE A 120 -2.62 -25.32 -17.87
CA ILE A 120 -1.61 -25.40 -18.93
C ILE A 120 -0.49 -26.36 -18.50
N GLU A 121 0.01 -26.22 -17.26
CA GLU A 121 1.04 -27.10 -16.71
C GLU A 121 0.57 -28.57 -16.67
N SER A 122 -0.69 -28.83 -16.32
CA SER A 122 -1.24 -30.19 -16.29
C SER A 122 -1.43 -30.85 -17.65
N LEU A 123 -1.38 -30.07 -18.74
CA LEU A 123 -1.50 -30.54 -20.12
C LEU A 123 -0.13 -30.71 -20.81
N SER A 124 0.94 -30.28 -20.15
CA SER A 124 2.33 -30.30 -20.65
C SER A 124 3.06 -31.56 -20.20
#